data_AF-A0A7J7MW29-F1
#
_entry.id   AF-A0A7J7MW29-F1
#
_cell.length_a   1.000
_cell.length_b   1.000
_cell.length_c   1.000
_cell.angle_alpha   90.00
_cell.angle_beta   90.00
_cell.angle_gamma   90.00
#
_symmetry.space_group_name_H-M   'P 1'
#
loop_
_entity.id
_entity.type
_entity.pdbx_description
1 polymer ?
#
loop_
_entity_poly.entity_id
_entity_poly.type
_entity_poly.pdbx_seq_one_letter_code
_entity_poly.pdbx_strand_id
1 'polypeptide(L)'
;MCSLIQDDKNVAYLTHVSEMEKKIESLARITAILKDVIQNKDRIIARLQQPYSLDCIPVEAEYQKQFSELLLKAASDYGALTASVADFQWSQNFRESPTIWGEMLRPIPVALASCTRYFEAMTAMRETFATLQNLRVGGSSYSSPSTPAKNHSPRSECVTPPQWRGEATFDKIA
;
A
#
# COMPACT_ATOMS: atom_id res chain seq x y z
N MET A 1 47.08 7.97 17.79
CA MET A 1 46.73 7.28 16.52
C MET A 1 45.28 7.54 16.10
N CYS A 2 44.30 7.62 17.01
CA CYS A 2 42.90 7.93 16.66
C CYS A 2 42.63 9.36 16.16
N SER A 3 43.43 10.35 16.53
CA SER A 3 43.28 11.75 16.08
C SER A 3 43.61 11.93 14.60
N LEU A 4 44.69 11.29 14.11
CA LEU A 4 45.10 11.36 12.70
C LEU A 4 44.05 10.76 11.75
N ILE A 5 43.34 9.69 12.14
CA ILE A 5 42.33 9.04 11.29
C ILE A 5 41.04 9.90 11.18
N GLN A 6 40.73 10.69 12.21
CA GLN A 6 39.59 11.61 12.20
C GLN A 6 39.86 12.79 11.27
N ASP A 7 41.07 13.35 11.33
CA ASP A 7 41.50 14.45 10.47
C ASP A 7 41.63 14.01 9.01
N ASP A 8 42.14 12.80 8.75
CA ASP A 8 42.28 12.25 7.39
C ASP A 8 40.91 11.98 6.73
N LYS A 9 39.90 11.57 7.51
CA LYS A 9 38.50 11.46 7.03
C LYS A 9 37.89 12.82 6.72
N ASN A 10 38.20 13.86 7.51
CA ASN A 10 37.73 15.22 7.26
C ASN A 10 38.40 15.81 6.00
N VAL A 11 39.72 15.60 5.86
CA VAL A 11 40.50 16.01 4.69
C VAL A 11 40.02 15.26 3.44
N ALA A 12 39.79 13.94 3.50
CA ALA A 12 39.23 13.16 2.39
C ALA A 12 37.81 13.61 2.00
N TYR A 13 36.97 13.96 2.98
CA TYR A 13 35.62 14.51 2.75
C TYR A 13 35.65 15.92 2.13
N LEU A 14 36.68 16.73 2.41
CA LEU A 14 36.85 18.06 1.82
C LEU A 14 37.56 18.06 0.46
N THR A 15 38.37 17.04 0.16
CA THR A 15 39.18 16.94 -1.08
C THR A 15 38.51 16.13 -2.18
N HIS A 16 37.42 15.42 -1.88
CA HIS A 16 36.64 14.71 -2.89
C HIS A 16 35.76 15.71 -3.66
N VAL A 17 36.02 15.85 -4.97
CA VAL A 17 35.35 16.80 -5.87
C VAL A 17 33.82 16.74 -5.75
N SER A 18 33.26 15.53 -5.64
CA SER A 18 31.79 15.35 -5.50
C SER A 18 31.20 15.93 -4.21
N GLU A 19 31.94 15.92 -3.09
CA GLU A 19 31.45 16.53 -1.84
C GLU A 19 31.54 18.06 -1.88
N MET A 20 32.53 18.61 -2.59
CA MET A 20 32.60 20.04 -2.88
C MET A 20 31.46 20.49 -3.80
N GLU A 21 31.14 19.72 -4.84
CA GLU A 21 30.02 19.99 -5.75
C GLU A 21 28.68 20.04 -5.00
N LYS A 22 28.38 19.05 -4.14
CA LYS A 22 27.16 19.07 -3.29
C LYS A 22 27.08 20.31 -2.40
N LYS A 23 28.21 20.74 -1.84
CA LYS A 23 28.26 21.96 -1.00
C LYS A 23 28.03 23.22 -1.84
N ILE A 24 28.60 23.30 -3.04
CA ILE A 24 28.37 24.40 -3.98
C ILE A 24 26.88 24.46 -4.35
N GLU A 25 26.25 23.34 -4.67
CA GLU A 25 24.81 23.26 -4.97
C GLU A 25 23.94 23.68 -3.78
N SER A 26 24.28 23.22 -2.57
CA SER A 26 23.56 23.58 -1.34
C SER A 26 23.65 25.07 -1.06
N LEU A 27 24.87 25.64 -1.16
CA LEU A 27 25.08 27.08 -1.01
C LEU A 27 24.31 27.86 -2.07
N ALA A 28 24.37 27.46 -3.34
CA ALA A 28 23.62 28.10 -4.41
C ALA A 28 22.10 28.08 -4.15
N ARG A 29 21.57 26.96 -3.66
CA ARG A 29 20.15 26.82 -3.27
C ARG A 29 19.78 27.75 -2.13
N ILE A 30 20.58 27.77 -1.05
CA ILE A 30 20.34 28.64 0.10
C ILE A 30 20.45 30.11 -0.31
N THR A 31 21.44 30.47 -1.13
CA THR A 31 21.61 31.82 -1.67
C THR A 31 20.41 32.24 -2.51
N ALA A 32 19.87 31.35 -3.35
CA ALA A 32 18.68 31.63 -4.14
C ALA A 32 17.45 31.90 -3.25
N ILE A 33 17.24 31.07 -2.21
CA ILE A 33 16.15 31.26 -1.24
C ILE A 33 16.31 32.59 -0.50
N LEU A 34 17.49 32.89 0.03
CA LEU A 34 17.75 34.13 0.75
C LEU A 34 17.56 35.36 -0.16
N LYS A 35 17.99 35.27 -1.42
CA LYS A 35 17.77 36.33 -2.41
C LYS A 35 16.28 36.54 -2.67
N ASP A 36 15.50 35.47 -2.79
CA ASP A 36 14.05 35.57 -2.96
C ASP A 36 13.38 36.23 -1.74
N VAL A 37 13.77 35.85 -0.52
CA VAL A 37 13.25 36.49 0.71
C VAL A 37 13.58 37.98 0.74
N ILE A 38 14.81 38.37 0.39
CA ILE A 38 15.23 39.78 0.37
C ILE A 38 14.47 40.56 -0.70
N GLN A 39 14.30 39.99 -1.90
CA GLN A 39 13.57 40.62 -3.00
C GLN A 39 12.07 40.77 -2.70
N ASN A 40 11.49 39.85 -1.93
CA ASN A 40 10.08 39.88 -1.55
C ASN A 40 9.82 40.51 -0.17
N LYS A 41 10.81 41.15 0.47
CA LYS A 41 10.70 41.61 1.87
C LYS A 41 9.45 42.47 2.12
N ASP A 42 9.13 43.41 1.23
CA ASP A 42 8.04 44.36 1.45
C ASP A 42 6.68 43.66 1.33
N ARG A 43 6.57 42.67 0.43
CA ARG A 43 5.40 41.81 0.31
C ARG A 43 5.23 40.93 1.54
N ILE A 44 6.31 40.37 2.07
CA ILE A 44 6.30 39.56 3.29
C ILE A 44 5.88 40.43 4.48
N ILE A 45 6.47 41.61 4.63
CA ILE A 45 6.12 42.59 5.67
C ILE A 45 4.64 42.96 5.56
N ALA A 46 4.15 43.32 4.37
CA ALA A 46 2.75 43.65 4.17
C ALA A 46 1.82 42.49 4.58
N ARG A 47 2.17 41.24 4.27
CA ARG A 47 1.40 40.07 4.69
C ARG A 47 1.45 39.81 6.20
N LEU A 48 2.57 40.08 6.85
CA LEU A 48 2.73 39.91 8.30
C LEU A 48 2.08 41.03 9.09
N GLN A 49 2.03 42.25 8.54
CA GLN A 49 1.42 43.42 9.15
C GLN A 49 -0.09 43.52 8.89
N GLN A 50 -0.61 42.79 7.89
CA GLN A 50 -2.05 42.68 7.70
C GLN A 50 -2.68 42.14 8.99
N PRO A 51 -3.58 42.90 9.65
CA PRO A 51 -4.36 42.39 10.76
C PRO A 51 -5.05 41.13 10.26
N TYR A 52 -4.87 40.00 10.95
CA TYR A 52 -5.52 38.75 10.59
C TYR A 52 -7.03 39.01 10.46
N SER A 53 -7.53 39.07 9.24
CA SER A 53 -8.93 39.31 8.89
C SER A 53 -9.75 38.03 8.83
N LEU A 54 -9.20 36.93 9.35
CA LEU A 54 -9.98 35.73 9.66
C LEU A 54 -10.81 36.01 10.91
N ASP A 55 -12.01 35.41 10.97
CA ASP A 55 -12.85 35.36 12.17
C ASP A 55 -12.09 34.62 13.28
N CYS A 56 -11.19 35.34 13.95
CA CYS A 56 -10.39 34.82 15.04
C CYS A 56 -11.22 34.93 16.31
N ILE A 57 -11.43 33.80 16.98
CA ILE A 57 -11.95 33.79 18.34
C ILE A 57 -10.77 34.20 19.25
N PRO A 58 -10.83 35.36 19.94
CA PRO A 58 -9.77 35.75 20.85
C PRO A 58 -9.74 34.77 22.04
N VAL A 59 -8.54 34.26 22.33
CA VAL A 59 -8.30 33.34 23.46
C VAL A 59 -7.06 33.80 24.19
N GLU A 60 -7.16 33.95 25.50
CA GLU A 60 -6.05 34.30 26.37
C GLU A 60 -4.93 33.26 26.25
N ALA A 61 -3.68 33.71 26.29
CA ALA A 61 -2.51 32.85 26.04
C ALA A 61 -2.46 31.61 26.94
N GLU A 62 -2.98 31.70 28.16
CA GLU A 62 -3.06 30.60 29.12
C GLU A 62 -4.04 29.49 28.71
N TYR A 63 -5.08 29.80 27.93
CA TYR A 63 -6.10 28.84 27.49
C TYR A 63 -5.92 28.34 26.06
N GLN A 64 -4.98 28.90 25.28
CA GLN A 64 -4.79 28.55 23.87
C GLN A 64 -4.56 27.04 23.65
N LYS A 65 -3.81 26.39 24.54
CA LYS A 65 -3.56 24.95 24.46
C LYS A 65 -4.86 24.16 24.64
N GLN A 66 -5.62 24.46 25.68
CA GLN A 66 -6.88 23.78 26.01
C GLN A 66 -7.93 24.02 24.94
N PHE A 67 -7.97 25.23 24.38
CA PHE A 67 -8.87 25.59 23.29
C PHE A 67 -8.54 24.84 22.00
N SER A 68 -7.26 24.71 21.63
CA SER A 68 -6.88 23.95 20.44
C SER A 68 -7.16 22.44 20.59
N GLU A 69 -6.95 21.88 21.78
CA GLU A 69 -7.35 20.51 22.12
C GLU A 69 -8.87 20.31 22.04
N LEU A 70 -9.66 21.27 22.56
CA LEU A 70 -11.12 21.25 22.48
C LEU A 70 -11.59 21.27 21.02
N LEU A 71 -11.02 22.13 20.18
CA LEU A 71 -11.36 22.20 18.76
C LEU A 71 -11.07 20.88 18.04
N LEU A 72 -9.90 20.28 18.31
CA LEU A 72 -9.53 19.00 17.71
C LEU A 72 -10.50 17.89 18.13
N LYS A 73 -10.88 17.86 19.41
CA LYS A 73 -11.86 16.89 19.93
C LYS A 73 -13.24 17.12 19.34
N ALA A 74 -13.73 18.36 19.31
CA ALA A 74 -15.03 18.70 18.75
C ALA A 74 -15.13 18.34 17.26
N ALA A 75 -14.06 18.53 16.48
CA ALA A 75 -14.01 18.14 15.08
C ALA A 75 -14.14 16.62 14.90
N SER A 76 -13.44 15.84 15.74
CA SER A 76 -13.55 14.38 15.76
C SER A 76 -14.98 13.93 16.14
N ASP A 77 -15.53 14.49 17.21
CA ASP A 77 -16.85 14.15 17.72
C ASP A 77 -17.95 14.51 16.72
N TYR A 78 -17.79 15.61 15.97
CA TYR A 78 -18.71 16.00 14.90
C TYR A 78 -18.74 14.98 13.75
N GLY A 79 -17.59 14.40 13.40
CA GLY A 79 -17.52 13.31 12.41
C GLY A 79 -18.29 12.07 12.87
N ALA A 80 -18.09 11.66 14.13
CA ALA A 80 -18.83 10.53 14.72
C ALA A 80 -20.34 10.81 14.82
N LEU A 81 -20.73 12.04 15.18
CA LEU A 81 -22.12 12.48 15.22
C LEU A 81 -22.75 12.44 13.83
N THR A 82 -22.04 12.89 12.79
CA THR A 82 -22.53 12.87 11.41
C THR A 82 -22.78 11.44 10.92
N ALA A 83 -21.86 10.51 11.20
CA ALA A 83 -22.06 9.10 10.90
C ALA A 83 -23.27 8.52 11.65
N SER A 84 -23.40 8.82 12.94
CA SER A 84 -24.53 8.36 13.76
C SER A 84 -25.88 8.91 13.26
N VAL A 85 -25.93 10.17 12.82
CA VAL A 85 -27.13 10.76 12.21
C VAL A 85 -27.46 10.09 10.89
N ALA A 86 -26.46 9.80 10.06
CA ALA A 86 -26.66 9.07 8.81
C ALA A 86 -27.19 7.65 9.06
N ASP A 87 -26.63 6.93 10.04
CA ASP A 87 -27.11 5.60 10.46
C ASP A 87 -28.56 5.65 10.95
N PHE A 88 -28.91 6.68 11.73
CA PHE A 88 -30.28 6.87 12.21
C PHE A 88 -31.24 7.16 11.05
N GLN A 89 -30.89 8.10 10.16
CA GLN A 89 -31.69 8.40 8.97
C GLN A 89 -31.88 7.17 8.09
N TRP A 90 -30.81 6.40 7.90
CA TRP A 90 -30.85 5.15 7.17
C TRP A 90 -31.81 4.15 7.85
N SER A 91 -31.76 4.01 9.17
CA SER A 91 -32.68 3.13 9.93
C SER A 91 -34.14 3.58 9.86
N GLN A 92 -34.40 4.89 9.86
CA GLN A 92 -35.74 5.47 9.75
C GLN A 92 -36.34 5.24 8.35
N ASN A 93 -35.49 5.28 7.32
CA ASN A 93 -35.91 5.05 5.94
C ASN A 93 -36.00 3.56 5.59
N PHE A 94 -35.43 2.68 6.40
CA PHE A 94 -35.48 1.24 6.22
C PHE A 94 -36.84 0.69 6.67
N ARG A 95 -37.72 0.41 5.71
CA ARG A 95 -39.08 -0.11 5.95
C ARG A 95 -39.19 -1.63 5.89
N GLU A 96 -38.06 -2.28 5.65
CA GLU A 96 -37.96 -3.69 5.34
C GLU A 96 -37.78 -4.55 6.61
N SER A 97 -38.26 -5.79 6.58
CA SER A 97 -38.11 -6.72 7.72
C SER A 97 -36.63 -7.02 7.99
N PRO A 98 -36.19 -7.13 9.26
CA PRO A 98 -34.82 -7.49 9.62
C PRO A 98 -34.30 -8.78 8.97
N THR A 99 -35.19 -9.66 8.51
CA THR A 99 -34.87 -10.90 7.79
C THR A 99 -34.13 -10.66 6.47
N ILE A 100 -34.31 -9.49 5.83
CA ILE A 100 -33.68 -9.16 4.55
C ILE A 100 -32.16 -8.99 4.67
N TRP A 101 -31.66 -8.58 5.85
CA TRP A 101 -30.22 -8.53 6.16
C TRP A 101 -29.55 -9.88 6.03
N GLY A 102 -30.20 -10.93 6.53
CA GLY A 102 -29.68 -12.28 6.46
C GLY A 102 -29.53 -12.76 5.02
N GLU A 103 -30.37 -12.28 4.10
CA GLU A 103 -30.29 -12.62 2.68
C GLU A 103 -29.25 -11.79 1.95
N MET A 104 -29.21 -10.47 2.21
CA MET A 104 -28.29 -9.54 1.58
C MET A 104 -26.83 -9.78 1.99
N LEU A 105 -26.60 -10.18 3.24
CA LEU A 105 -25.26 -10.48 3.77
C LEU A 105 -24.83 -11.93 3.48
N ARG A 106 -25.76 -12.83 3.13
CA ARG A 106 -25.49 -14.25 2.81
C ARG A 106 -24.33 -14.45 1.80
N PRO A 107 -24.17 -13.62 0.75
CA PRO A 107 -23.09 -13.80 -0.22
C PRO A 107 -21.69 -13.54 0.35
N ILE A 108 -21.53 -12.75 1.41
CA ILE A 108 -20.22 -12.36 1.94
C ILE A 108 -19.47 -13.56 2.53
N PRO A 109 -20.04 -14.36 3.46
CA PRO A 109 -19.39 -15.58 3.94
C PRO A 109 -19.15 -16.61 2.83
N VAL A 110 -20.04 -16.69 1.85
CA VAL A 110 -19.90 -17.62 0.71
C VAL A 110 -18.70 -17.24 -0.15
N ALA A 111 -18.54 -15.95 -0.47
CA ALA A 111 -17.39 -15.44 -1.20
C ALA A 111 -16.09 -15.69 -0.42
N LEU A 112 -16.07 -15.40 0.89
CA LEU A 112 -14.90 -15.67 1.74
C LEU A 112 -14.52 -17.15 1.76
N ALA A 113 -15.49 -18.05 1.94
CA ALA A 113 -15.25 -19.49 1.90
C ALA A 113 -14.70 -19.95 0.54
N SER A 114 -15.18 -19.35 -0.55
CA SER A 114 -14.65 -19.64 -1.90
C SER A 114 -13.19 -19.20 -2.06
N CYS A 115 -12.83 -18.02 -1.55
CA CYS A 115 -11.45 -17.53 -1.53
C CYS A 115 -10.54 -18.44 -0.71
N THR A 116 -11.00 -18.88 0.48
CA THR A 116 -10.27 -19.83 1.32
C THR A 116 -10.01 -21.14 0.59
N ARG A 117 -11.05 -21.75 0.00
CA ARG A 117 -10.91 -23.00 -0.75
C ARG A 117 -9.99 -22.86 -1.96
N TYR A 118 -10.02 -21.72 -2.64
CA TYR A 118 -9.11 -21.43 -3.74
C TYR A 118 -7.66 -21.35 -3.26
N PHE A 119 -7.43 -20.66 -2.14
CA PHE A 119 -6.10 -20.56 -1.53
C PHE A 119 -5.56 -21.94 -1.09
N GLU A 120 -6.40 -22.76 -0.47
CA GLU A 120 -6.06 -24.13 -0.08
C GLU A 120 -5.70 -24.99 -1.29
N ALA A 121 -6.49 -24.92 -2.36
CA ALA A 121 -6.21 -25.65 -3.60
C ALA A 121 -4.88 -25.22 -4.24
N MET A 122 -4.60 -23.92 -4.28
CA MET A 122 -3.32 -23.38 -4.78
C MET A 122 -2.14 -23.80 -3.91
N THR A 123 -2.35 -23.92 -2.60
CA THR A 123 -1.33 -24.38 -1.65
C THR A 123 -1.04 -25.87 -1.85
N ALA A 124 -2.08 -26.71 -1.92
CA ALA A 124 -1.93 -28.14 -2.20
C ALA A 124 -1.26 -28.42 -3.55
N MET A 125 -1.59 -27.63 -4.59
CA MET A 125 -0.93 -27.72 -5.90
C MET A 125 0.57 -27.41 -5.79
N ARG A 126 0.95 -26.38 -5.02
CA ARG A 126 2.35 -26.02 -4.78
C ARG A 126 3.09 -27.14 -4.05
N GLU A 127 2.49 -27.73 -3.02
CA GLU A 127 3.05 -28.86 -2.29
C GLU A 127 3.24 -30.09 -3.19
N THR A 128 2.27 -30.38 -4.05
CA THR A 128 2.37 -31.47 -5.04
C THR A 128 3.51 -31.25 -6.03
N PHE A 129 3.71 -30.01 -6.48
CA PHE A 129 4.83 -29.69 -7.36
C PHE A 129 6.18 -29.82 -6.63
N ALA A 130 6.25 -29.41 -5.35
CA ALA A 130 7.44 -29.56 -4.53
C ALA A 130 7.81 -31.04 -4.29
N THR A 131 6.84 -31.91 -4.02
CA THR A 131 7.09 -33.35 -3.89
C THR A 131 7.57 -33.97 -5.20
N LEU A 132 6.98 -33.58 -6.34
CA LEU A 132 7.44 -34.02 -7.67
C LEU A 132 8.86 -33.56 -8.00
N GLN A 133 9.24 -32.34 -7.62
CA GLN A 133 10.61 -31.87 -7.79
C GLN A 133 11.60 -32.70 -6.96
N ASN A 134 11.27 -33.00 -5.71
CA ASN A 134 12.12 -33.82 -4.84
C ASN A 134 12.33 -35.23 -5.42
N LEU A 135 11.30 -35.84 -6.01
CA LEU A 135 11.42 -37.13 -6.70
C LEU A 135 12.30 -37.05 -7.97
N ARG A 136 12.21 -35.94 -8.72
CA ARG A 136 13.05 -35.71 -9.89
C ARG A 136 14.52 -35.49 -9.52
N VAL A 137 14.81 -34.84 -8.39
CA VAL A 137 16.18 -34.61 -7.91
C VAL A 137 16.75 -35.88 -7.25
N GLY A 138 15.92 -36.70 -6.60
CA GLY A 138 16.34 -37.96 -5.95
C GLY A 138 16.58 -39.16 -6.89
N GLY A 139 16.33 -39.02 -8.19
CA GLY A 139 16.44 -40.09 -9.20
C GLY A 139 17.67 -40.03 -10.11
N SER A 140 18.73 -39.28 -9.76
CA SER A 140 19.93 -39.12 -10.59
C SER A 140 21.18 -39.78 -9.99
N SER A 141 21.01 -40.95 -9.40
CA SER A 141 22.11 -41.84 -9.06
C SER A 141 21.52 -43.24 -8.97
N TYR A 142 21.61 -44.03 -10.04
CA TYR A 142 21.91 -45.48 -10.04
C TYR A 142 21.81 -46.02 -11.47
N SER A 143 23.00 -46.34 -12.02
CA SER A 143 23.33 -47.39 -12.97
C SER A 143 22.51 -47.59 -14.25
N SER A 144 23.14 -47.28 -15.38
CA SER A 144 23.00 -48.02 -16.64
C SER A 144 23.39 -49.50 -16.44
N PRO A 145 22.64 -50.44 -17.03
CA PRO A 145 23.29 -51.46 -17.86
C PRO A 145 22.59 -51.67 -19.22
N SER A 146 23.40 -52.15 -20.16
CA SER A 146 23.15 -52.36 -21.59
C SER A 146 21.91 -53.21 -21.96
N THR A 147 21.23 -52.78 -23.04
CA THR A 147 20.46 -53.47 -24.14
C THR A 147 20.11 -54.98 -24.07
N PRO A 148 19.12 -55.53 -24.86
CA PRO A 148 18.30 -54.93 -25.93
C PRO A 148 16.77 -55.26 -25.93
N ALA A 149 16.02 -54.43 -26.67
CA ALA A 149 14.74 -54.68 -27.36
C ALA A 149 13.78 -55.80 -26.87
N LYS A 150 12.62 -55.42 -26.32
CA LYS A 150 11.34 -56.07 -26.66
C LYS A 150 10.16 -55.15 -26.40
N ASN A 151 9.32 -55.02 -27.43
CA ASN A 151 8.06 -54.28 -27.48
C ASN A 151 7.16 -54.60 -26.28
N HIS A 152 6.55 -53.57 -25.69
CA HIS A 152 5.12 -53.49 -25.33
C HIS A 152 4.88 -52.15 -24.63
N SER A 153 4.23 -51.23 -25.35
CA SER A 153 3.69 -50.00 -24.79
C SER A 153 2.24 -50.24 -24.38
N PRO A 154 1.87 -50.03 -23.11
CA PRO A 154 0.56 -49.54 -22.76
C PRO A 154 0.69 -48.03 -22.54
N ARG A 155 0.15 -47.26 -23.49
CA ARG A 155 -0.13 -45.83 -23.35
C ARG A 155 -0.88 -45.59 -22.03
N SER A 156 -0.27 -44.83 -21.13
CA SER A 156 -0.99 -44.22 -20.01
C SER A 156 -1.89 -43.12 -20.58
N GLU A 157 -3.21 -43.34 -20.50
CA GLU A 157 -4.24 -42.40 -20.94
C GLU A 157 -4.27 -41.17 -20.04
N CYS A 158 -3.44 -40.18 -20.36
CA CYS A 158 -3.69 -38.81 -19.91
C CYS A 158 -4.80 -38.21 -20.78
N VAL A 159 -6.05 -38.41 -20.38
CA VAL A 159 -7.18 -37.70 -20.98
C VAL A 159 -7.03 -36.21 -20.69
N THR A 160 -6.89 -35.42 -21.74
CA THR A 160 -6.86 -33.95 -21.67
C THR A 160 -8.32 -33.46 -21.51
N PRO A 161 -8.66 -32.58 -20.54
CA PRO A 161 -10.00 -32.00 -20.47
C PRO A 161 -10.26 -31.12 -21.70
N PRO A 162 -11.50 -31.03 -22.21
CA PRO A 162 -11.78 -30.23 -23.39
C PRO A 162 -11.49 -28.76 -23.12
N GLN A 163 -10.83 -28.11 -24.09
CA GLN A 163 -10.58 -26.68 -24.10
C GLN A 163 -11.92 -25.93 -24.07
N TRP A 164 -12.13 -25.12 -23.04
CA TRP A 164 -13.22 -24.16 -22.96
C TRP A 164 -13.07 -23.13 -24.08
N ARG A 165 -13.78 -23.35 -25.18
CA ARG A 165 -13.91 -22.39 -26.27
C ARG A 165 -14.70 -21.20 -25.74
N GLY A 166 -14.04 -20.06 -25.60
CA GLY A 166 -14.70 -18.79 -25.37
C GLY A 166 -15.46 -18.36 -26.61
N GLU A 167 -16.78 -18.29 -26.49
CA GLU A 167 -17.61 -17.43 -27.33
C GLU A 167 -18.35 -16.48 -26.40
N ALA A 168 -17.87 -15.24 -26.39
CA ALA A 168 -18.58 -14.11 -25.82
C ALA A 168 -19.70 -13.73 -26.80
N THR A 169 -20.93 -14.06 -26.45
CA THR A 169 -22.12 -13.50 -27.10
C THR A 169 -22.74 -12.51 -26.12
N PHE A 170 -22.37 -11.23 -26.28
CA PHE A 170 -23.16 -10.12 -25.79
C PHE A 170 -24.46 -10.10 -26.59
N ASP A 171 -25.59 -10.43 -25.96
CA ASP A 171 -26.89 -10.02 -26.48
C ASP A 171 -27.54 -8.98 -25.58
N LYS A 172 -27.70 -7.83 -26.23
CA LYS A 172 -28.34 -6.59 -25.82
C LYS A 172 -29.84 -6.77 -26.02
N ILE A 173 -30.65 -6.65 -24.97
CA ILE A 173 -32.09 -6.45 -25.12
C ILE A 173 -32.47 -5.15 -24.41
N ALA A 174 -32.97 -4.24 -25.25
CA ALA A 174 -33.67 -3.01 -24.91
C ALA A 174 -35.12 -3.32 -24.55
#